data_AF-A0A6J8A420-F1
#
_entry.id   AF-A0A6J8A420-F1
#
_cell.length_a   1.000
_cell.length_b   1.000
_cell.length_c   1.000
_cell.angle_alpha   90.00
_cell.angle_beta   90.00
_cell.angle_gamma   90.00
#
_symmetry.space_group_name_H-M   'P 1'
#
loop_
_entity.id
_entity.type
_entity.pdbx_description
1 polymer ?
#
loop_
_entity_poly.entity_id
_entity_poly.type
_entity_poly.pdbx_seq_one_letter_code
_entity_poly.pdbx_strand_id
1 'polypeptide(L)'
;MLRGLLIFGILVQGTYCAVISSCPAYGCRPSGTFSYLIDIQSKEPTVFWNTTYGAIPDSLGCVGNINNIVCPYKGPTSNGYVGIGSDKGNQMWYDTILHDPSLPVMDIEGGIIGTDGHYMVKYEADGTQIKPSKPVDPSLFPLYSVQLSDNGMLVFASMNGVLFAMDTAGIPLASISFNGSVERFNGSFLPVSTPIIVGTRVYVLTEFRPEEDTPESRKPNILGMQRLYAVDIFPANG
;
A
#
# COMPACT_ATOMS: atom_id res chain seq x y z
N MET A 1 -20.40 -18.13 11.72
CA MET A 1 -19.20 -17.72 10.97
C MET A 1 -19.61 -16.52 10.11
N LEU A 2 -19.57 -15.31 10.68
CA LEU A 2 -19.81 -14.04 9.97
C LEU A 2 -18.52 -13.24 10.11
N ARG A 3 -17.78 -13.04 9.03
CA ARG A 3 -16.64 -12.12 8.98
C ARG A 3 -17.01 -11.02 7.99
N GLY A 4 -17.76 -10.04 8.47
CA GLY A 4 -18.02 -8.78 7.78
C GLY A 4 -17.19 -7.67 8.41
N LEU A 5 -16.77 -6.70 7.60
CA LEU A 5 -16.00 -5.54 8.05
C LEU A 5 -16.96 -4.42 8.50
N LEU A 6 -16.68 -3.86 9.69
CA LEU A 6 -17.22 -2.58 10.15
C LEU A 6 -16.20 -1.49 9.78
N ILE A 7 -16.58 -0.56 8.90
CA ILE A 7 -15.80 0.65 8.63
C ILE A 7 -16.36 1.79 9.48
N PHE A 8 -15.54 2.37 10.35
CA PHE A 8 -15.89 3.59 11.10
C PHE A 8 -15.29 4.80 10.38
N GLY A 9 -16.13 5.59 9.72
CA GLY A 9 -15.78 6.93 9.25
C GLY A 9 -16.19 7.98 10.29
N ILE A 10 -15.24 8.79 10.76
CA ILE A 10 -15.51 9.97 11.59
C ILE A 10 -15.41 11.19 10.67
N LEU A 11 -16.46 12.01 10.63
CA LEU A 11 -16.46 13.27 9.88
C LEU A 11 -16.89 14.41 10.81
N VAL A 12 -16.12 15.50 10.77
CA VAL A 12 -16.28 16.68 11.62
C VAL A 12 -16.72 17.84 10.73
N GLN A 13 -17.80 18.52 11.11
CA GLN A 13 -18.27 19.74 10.44
C GLN A 13 -17.85 20.97 11.23
N GLY A 14 -16.82 21.67 10.76
CA GLY A 14 -16.41 22.98 11.26
C GLY A 14 -15.73 23.79 10.16
N THR A 15 -16.08 25.07 10.04
CA THR A 15 -15.55 25.99 9.03
C THR A 15 -14.17 26.53 9.42
N TYR A 16 -13.31 26.65 8.39
CA TYR A 16 -12.00 27.31 8.30
C TYR A 16 -10.71 26.51 8.57
N CYS A 17 -9.79 26.69 7.62
CA CYS A 17 -8.50 26.04 7.36
C CYS A 17 -8.62 24.62 6.81
N ALA A 18 -8.17 24.42 5.56
CA ALA A 18 -8.19 23.13 4.86
C ALA A 18 -7.27 22.12 5.57
N VAL A 19 -7.78 21.52 6.64
CA VAL A 19 -7.26 20.29 7.21
C VAL A 19 -7.63 19.22 6.20
N ILE A 20 -6.66 18.77 5.41
CA ILE A 20 -6.85 17.59 4.57
C ILE A 20 -7.02 16.40 5.51
N SER A 21 -8.26 16.08 5.86
CA SER A 21 -8.64 14.86 6.56
C SER A 21 -8.63 13.71 5.55
N SER A 22 -7.43 13.35 5.07
CA SER A 22 -7.24 12.23 4.15
C SER A 22 -6.18 11.26 4.66
N CYS A 23 -6.32 10.02 4.23
CA CYS A 23 -5.35 8.95 4.39
C CYS A 23 -5.07 8.40 2.98
N PRO A 24 -4.23 9.06 2.17
CA PRO A 24 -4.08 8.76 0.75
C PRO A 24 -3.20 7.53 0.48
N ALA A 25 -2.53 6.99 1.48
CA ALA A 25 -1.63 5.85 1.34
C ALA A 25 -1.55 5.08 2.67
N TYR A 26 -0.83 3.95 2.67
CA TYR A 26 -0.51 3.23 3.91
C TYR A 26 0.12 4.17 4.95
N GLY A 27 -0.37 4.11 6.19
CA GLY A 27 0.06 5.00 7.27
C GLY A 27 -0.33 6.47 7.10
N CYS A 28 -1.22 6.79 6.16
CA CYS A 28 -1.75 8.11 5.81
C CYS A 28 -0.71 9.12 5.32
N ARG A 29 0.57 8.76 5.28
CA ARG A 29 1.70 9.53 4.76
C ARG A 29 2.77 8.54 4.31
N PRO A 30 3.62 8.88 3.32
CA PRO A 30 4.73 8.02 2.91
C PRO A 30 5.64 7.58 4.07
N SER A 31 5.75 8.41 5.11
CA SER A 31 6.54 8.10 6.32
C SER A 31 5.93 7.01 7.21
N GLY A 32 4.73 6.50 6.91
CA GLY A 32 4.11 5.38 7.62
C GLY A 32 3.76 5.66 9.08
N THR A 33 3.57 6.93 9.45
CA THR A 33 3.43 7.33 10.88
C THR A 33 2.08 7.02 11.50
N PHE A 34 1.05 6.72 10.70
CA PHE A 34 -0.34 6.58 11.19
C PHE A 34 -0.81 7.78 12.02
N SER A 35 -0.24 8.95 11.75
CA SER A 35 -0.52 10.17 12.49
C SER A 35 -1.10 11.22 11.55
N TYR A 36 -2.22 11.80 11.95
CA TYR A 36 -2.84 12.94 11.31
C TYR A 36 -3.41 13.86 12.37
N LEU A 37 -3.47 15.15 12.06
CA LEU A 37 -4.13 16.13 12.91
C LEU A 37 -5.59 16.17 12.47
N ILE A 38 -6.48 15.53 13.22
CA ILE A 38 -7.93 15.75 13.13
C ILE A 38 -8.37 16.50 14.38
N ASP A 39 -9.09 17.61 14.15
CA ASP A 39 -9.86 18.27 15.21
C ASP A 39 -11.15 17.48 15.43
N ILE A 40 -11.22 16.66 16.47
CA ILE A 40 -12.44 15.90 16.78
C ILE A 40 -13.38 16.83 17.55
N GLN A 41 -14.37 17.39 16.85
CA GLN A 41 -15.30 18.36 17.47
C GLN A 41 -16.35 17.72 18.38
N SER A 42 -16.60 16.42 18.28
CA SER A 42 -17.52 15.72 19.19
C SER A 42 -16.78 14.92 20.25
N LYS A 43 -17.15 15.11 21.52
CA LYS A 43 -16.67 14.27 22.63
C LYS A 43 -17.28 12.86 22.61
N GLU A 44 -18.35 12.66 21.84
CA GLU A 44 -19.05 11.38 21.69
C GLU A 44 -19.16 11.04 20.20
N PRO A 45 -18.25 10.21 19.66
CA PRO A 45 -18.30 9.82 18.26
C PRO A 45 -19.51 8.90 18.00
N THR A 46 -20.26 9.18 16.94
CA THR A 46 -21.35 8.34 16.47
C THR A 46 -21.00 7.72 15.11
N VAL A 47 -21.63 6.59 14.79
CA VAL A 47 -21.49 5.97 13.47
C VAL A 47 -22.20 6.86 12.45
N PHE A 48 -21.44 7.36 11.46
CA PHE A 48 -22.00 8.20 10.40
C PHE A 48 -22.82 7.37 9.39
N TRP A 49 -22.25 6.25 8.94
CA TRP A 49 -22.93 5.22 8.14
C TRP A 49 -22.32 3.85 8.41
N ASN A 50 -23.04 2.78 8.07
CA ASN A 50 -22.56 1.40 8.16
C ASN A 50 -22.99 0.63 6.92
N THR A 51 -22.04 0.10 6.16
CA THR A 51 -22.33 -0.70 4.96
C THR A 51 -21.28 -1.79 4.79
N THR A 52 -21.73 -2.95 4.32
CA THR A 52 -20.89 -4.16 4.21
C THR A 52 -20.59 -4.46 2.76
N TYR A 53 -19.30 -4.49 2.42
CA TYR A 53 -18.79 -4.81 1.08
C TYR A 53 -17.80 -5.97 1.15
N GLY A 54 -18.27 -7.19 0.86
CA GLY A 54 -17.42 -8.38 0.71
C GLY A 54 -16.41 -8.62 1.83
N ALA A 55 -15.34 -9.35 1.54
CA ALA A 55 -14.19 -9.49 2.42
C ALA A 55 -13.06 -8.56 1.95
N ILE A 56 -12.34 -7.93 2.88
CA ILE A 56 -11.06 -7.30 2.56
C ILE A 56 -9.96 -8.36 2.72
N PRO A 57 -9.14 -8.61 1.68
CA PRO A 57 -8.15 -9.68 1.69
C PRO A 57 -7.05 -9.49 2.75
N ASP A 58 -6.73 -8.26 3.14
CA ASP A 58 -5.68 -7.93 4.12
C ASP A 58 -6.09 -6.86 5.15
N SER A 59 -5.43 -6.84 6.30
CA SER A 59 -5.70 -5.90 7.41
C SER A 59 -5.23 -4.46 7.18
N LEU A 60 -4.78 -4.11 5.98
CA LEU A 60 -4.16 -2.82 5.66
C LEU A 60 -5.17 -1.66 5.55
N GLY A 61 -6.47 -1.96 5.59
CA GLY A 61 -7.54 -0.97 5.58
C GLY A 61 -7.83 -0.41 4.19
N CYS A 62 -8.11 0.89 4.13
CA CYS A 62 -8.49 1.61 2.91
C CYS A 62 -7.72 2.93 2.84
N VAL A 63 -7.59 3.47 1.64
CA VAL A 63 -7.22 4.89 1.46
C VAL A 63 -8.46 5.73 1.27
N GLY A 64 -8.40 7.02 1.59
CA GLY A 64 -9.56 7.88 1.41
C GLY A 64 -9.26 9.35 1.61
N ASN A 65 -10.13 10.18 1.03
CA ASN A 65 -10.18 11.62 1.22
C ASN A 65 -11.65 12.06 1.42
N ILE A 66 -11.92 13.35 1.25
CA ILE A 66 -13.27 13.90 1.39
C ILE A 66 -14.22 13.44 0.27
N ASN A 67 -13.72 13.03 -0.89
CA ASN A 67 -14.51 12.62 -2.04
C ASN A 67 -14.88 11.14 -1.96
N ASN A 68 -13.91 10.28 -1.67
CA ASN A 68 -14.08 8.83 -1.75
C ASN A 68 -13.13 8.05 -0.84
N ILE A 69 -13.50 6.80 -0.62
CA ILE A 69 -12.72 5.77 0.07
C ILE A 69 -12.49 4.65 -0.93
N VAL A 70 -11.27 4.13 -1.01
CA VAL A 70 -10.90 3.01 -1.88
C VAL A 70 -10.22 1.91 -1.06
N CYS A 71 -10.78 0.71 -1.14
CA CYS A 71 -10.31 -0.45 -0.40
C CYS A 71 -9.95 -1.60 -1.35
N PRO A 72 -8.92 -2.40 -1.07
CA PRO A 72 -8.83 -3.75 -1.63
C PRO A 72 -10.09 -4.55 -1.30
N TYR A 73 -10.59 -5.29 -2.28
CA TYR A 73 -11.88 -5.95 -2.25
C TYR A 73 -11.76 -7.37 -2.80
N LYS A 74 -12.28 -8.32 -2.04
CA LYS A 74 -12.45 -9.71 -2.44
C LYS A 74 -13.94 -10.06 -2.36
N GLY A 75 -14.59 -9.95 -3.51
CA GLY A 75 -16.01 -10.19 -3.67
C GLY A 75 -16.35 -11.58 -4.21
N PRO A 76 -17.64 -11.95 -4.22
CA PRO A 76 -18.11 -13.18 -4.85
C PRO A 76 -17.92 -13.17 -6.37
N THR A 77 -17.98 -11.99 -6.99
CA THR A 77 -18.02 -11.81 -8.46
C THR A 77 -16.83 -11.02 -9.01
N SER A 78 -16.10 -10.28 -8.17
CA SER A 78 -14.92 -9.52 -8.58
C SER A 78 -13.92 -9.44 -7.42
N ASN A 79 -12.65 -9.48 -7.78
CA ASN A 79 -11.54 -9.11 -6.91
C ASN A 79 -10.93 -7.83 -7.49
N GLY A 80 -10.31 -7.00 -6.65
CA GLY A 80 -9.73 -5.73 -7.09
C GLY A 80 -9.90 -4.65 -6.03
N TYR A 81 -10.17 -3.43 -6.44
CA TYR A 81 -10.61 -2.33 -5.58
C TYR A 81 -12.12 -2.13 -5.58
N VAL A 82 -12.64 -1.57 -4.48
CA VAL A 82 -13.98 -0.97 -4.39
C VAL A 82 -13.85 0.51 -4.08
N GLY A 83 -14.54 1.34 -4.85
CA GLY A 83 -14.73 2.76 -4.56
C GLY A 83 -16.02 3.00 -3.80
N ILE A 84 -15.94 3.75 -2.70
CA ILE A 84 -17.05 4.02 -1.77
C ILE A 84 -17.16 5.54 -1.58
N GLY A 85 -18.39 6.08 -1.66
CA GLY A 85 -18.67 7.49 -1.37
C GLY A 85 -18.47 7.80 0.12
N SER A 86 -17.75 8.88 0.42
CA SER A 86 -17.44 9.29 1.80
C SER A 86 -18.69 9.72 2.59
N ASP A 87 -19.72 10.22 1.89
CA ASP A 87 -20.92 10.84 2.48
C ASP A 87 -21.95 9.82 2.97
N LYS A 88 -22.19 8.76 2.20
CA LYS A 88 -23.25 7.77 2.48
C LYS A 88 -22.73 6.36 2.63
N GLY A 89 -21.44 6.15 2.37
CA GLY A 89 -20.86 4.82 2.34
C GLY A 89 -21.38 3.97 1.19
N ASN A 90 -21.94 4.57 0.14
CA ASN A 90 -22.46 3.83 -1.01
C ASN A 90 -21.32 3.44 -1.95
N GLN A 91 -21.38 2.24 -2.52
CA GLN A 91 -20.47 1.81 -3.55
C GLN A 91 -20.67 2.65 -4.82
N MET A 92 -19.56 3.15 -5.35
CA MET A 92 -19.49 3.93 -6.59
C MET A 92 -19.04 3.04 -7.75
N TRP A 93 -18.01 2.21 -7.55
CA TRP A 93 -17.42 1.39 -8.61
C TRP A 93 -16.67 0.18 -8.05
N TYR A 94 -16.41 -0.80 -8.92
CA TYR A 94 -15.50 -1.92 -8.66
C TYR A 94 -14.48 -2.05 -9.78
N ASP A 95 -13.26 -2.39 -9.39
CA ASP A 95 -12.25 -2.91 -10.30
C ASP A 95 -12.60 -4.36 -10.70
N THR A 96 -12.18 -4.72 -11.91
CA THR A 96 -12.32 -6.06 -12.48
C THR A 96 -11.02 -6.57 -13.12
N ILE A 97 -9.93 -5.79 -13.03
CA ILE A 97 -8.64 -6.03 -13.66
C ILE A 97 -7.68 -6.68 -12.68
N LEU A 98 -7.53 -6.11 -11.48
CA LEU A 98 -6.56 -6.63 -10.51
C LEU A 98 -7.10 -7.84 -9.76
N HIS A 99 -6.20 -8.71 -9.31
CA HIS A 99 -6.53 -9.87 -8.48
C HIS A 99 -5.73 -9.82 -7.17
N ASP A 100 -6.42 -9.63 -6.04
CA ASP A 100 -5.82 -9.45 -4.71
C ASP A 100 -4.83 -8.26 -4.65
N PRO A 101 -5.30 -7.02 -4.91
CA PRO A 101 -4.42 -5.88 -5.00
C PRO A 101 -3.90 -5.39 -3.65
N SER A 102 -2.70 -4.83 -3.67
CA SER A 102 -2.12 -4.10 -2.55
C SER A 102 -2.88 -2.79 -2.27
N LEU A 103 -2.70 -2.19 -1.08
CA LEU A 103 -3.27 -0.87 -0.79
C LEU A 103 -2.72 0.18 -1.79
N PRO A 104 -3.57 0.95 -2.49
CA PRO A 104 -3.12 1.90 -3.50
C PRO A 104 -2.60 3.20 -2.87
N VAL A 105 -2.07 4.09 -3.72
CA VAL A 105 -1.89 5.52 -3.39
C VAL A 105 -3.00 6.33 -4.06
N MET A 106 -3.52 7.33 -3.36
CA MET A 106 -4.60 8.21 -3.79
C MET A 106 -4.10 9.65 -3.95
N ASP A 107 -4.56 10.32 -5.01
CA ASP A 107 -4.31 11.75 -5.22
C ASP A 107 -5.32 12.64 -4.48
N ILE A 108 -5.18 13.95 -4.62
CA ILE A 108 -6.07 14.91 -3.96
C ILE A 108 -7.50 14.89 -4.51
N GLU A 109 -7.69 14.51 -5.76
CA GLU A 109 -8.99 14.47 -6.43
C GLU A 109 -9.74 13.16 -6.11
N GLY A 110 -9.05 12.14 -5.59
CA GLY A 110 -9.61 10.84 -5.25
C GLY A 110 -9.30 9.76 -6.28
N GLY A 111 -8.50 10.09 -7.29
CA GLY A 111 -7.93 9.11 -8.20
C GLY A 111 -6.90 8.24 -7.48
N ILE A 112 -6.68 7.02 -7.99
CA ILE A 112 -5.73 6.08 -7.39
C ILE A 112 -4.74 5.52 -8.41
N ILE A 113 -3.56 5.16 -7.91
CA ILE A 113 -2.61 4.26 -8.57
C ILE A 113 -2.46 3.02 -7.70
N GLY A 114 -2.69 1.85 -8.29
CA GLY A 114 -2.68 0.58 -7.56
C GLY A 114 -2.11 -0.57 -8.38
N THR A 115 -1.82 -1.68 -7.70
CA THR A 115 -1.26 -2.88 -8.33
C THR A 115 -1.55 -4.15 -7.52
N ASP A 116 -1.62 -5.28 -8.22
CA ASP A 116 -1.60 -6.64 -7.69
C ASP A 116 -0.28 -7.38 -7.95
N GLY A 117 0.78 -6.66 -8.36
CA GLY A 117 2.06 -7.27 -8.74
C GLY A 117 2.12 -7.89 -10.13
N HIS A 118 1.02 -7.99 -10.85
CA HIS A 118 0.97 -8.40 -12.26
C HIS A 118 0.62 -7.23 -13.17
N TYR A 119 -0.26 -6.34 -12.71
CA TYR A 119 -0.66 -5.13 -13.41
C TYR A 119 -0.64 -3.93 -12.47
N MET A 120 -0.30 -2.78 -13.04
CA MET A 120 -0.52 -1.47 -12.45
C MET A 120 -1.68 -0.81 -13.19
N VAL A 121 -2.60 -0.25 -12.41
CA VAL A 121 -3.80 0.44 -12.90
C VAL A 121 -3.87 1.84 -12.32
N LYS A 122 -4.63 2.68 -13.02
CA LYS A 122 -5.00 4.00 -12.57
C LYS A 122 -6.49 4.18 -12.73
N TYR A 123 -7.10 4.79 -11.73
CA TYR A 123 -8.52 5.15 -11.74
C TYR A 123 -8.69 6.60 -11.39
N GLU A 124 -9.61 7.26 -12.06
CA GLU A 124 -10.20 8.51 -11.58
C GLU A 124 -11.11 8.23 -10.38
N ALA A 125 -11.52 9.28 -9.65
CA ALA A 125 -12.34 9.13 -8.44
C ALA A 125 -13.67 8.40 -8.69
N ASP A 126 -14.24 8.54 -9.89
CA ASP A 126 -15.49 7.91 -10.33
C ASP A 126 -15.33 6.44 -10.78
N GLY A 127 -14.10 5.92 -10.81
CA GLY A 127 -13.79 4.57 -11.26
C GLY A 127 -13.52 4.46 -12.75
N THR A 128 -13.43 5.57 -13.48
CA THR A 128 -12.98 5.57 -14.87
C THR A 128 -11.52 5.15 -14.93
N GLN A 129 -11.25 4.03 -15.60
CA GLN A 129 -9.87 3.55 -15.77
C GLN A 129 -9.09 4.44 -16.75
N ILE A 130 -7.93 4.93 -16.32
CA ILE A 130 -6.97 5.58 -17.22
C ILE A 130 -6.16 4.47 -17.90
N LYS A 131 -6.44 4.24 -19.18
CA LYS A 131 -5.82 3.17 -19.98
C LYS A 131 -4.47 3.58 -20.57
N PRO A 132 -3.58 2.61 -20.89
CA PRO A 132 -3.71 1.17 -20.61
C PRO A 132 -3.28 0.83 -19.18
N SER A 133 -3.76 -0.31 -18.66
CA SER A 133 -3.07 -0.97 -17.55
C SER A 133 -1.64 -1.35 -17.98
N LYS A 134 -0.70 -1.25 -17.05
CA LYS A 134 0.72 -1.52 -17.32
C LYS A 134 1.10 -2.86 -16.71
N PRO A 135 1.69 -3.80 -17.48
CA PRO A 135 2.18 -5.02 -16.88
C PRO A 135 3.33 -4.71 -15.92
N VAL A 136 3.34 -5.40 -14.79
CA VAL A 136 4.44 -5.45 -13.82
C VAL A 136 5.09 -6.83 -13.96
N ASP A 137 6.40 -6.92 -13.69
CA ASP A 137 7.10 -8.21 -13.72
C ASP A 137 6.44 -9.19 -12.73
N PRO A 138 5.87 -10.31 -13.19
CA PRO A 138 5.19 -11.27 -12.31
C PRO A 138 6.09 -11.85 -11.22
N SER A 139 7.42 -11.84 -11.39
CA SER A 139 8.34 -12.33 -10.35
C SER A 139 8.32 -11.47 -9.08
N LEU A 140 7.76 -10.26 -9.18
CA LEU A 140 7.64 -9.34 -8.05
C LEU A 140 6.44 -9.67 -7.15
N PHE A 141 5.45 -10.44 -7.61
CA PHE A 141 4.34 -10.86 -6.78
C PHE A 141 4.79 -11.86 -5.68
N PRO A 142 4.33 -11.74 -4.41
CA PRO A 142 3.40 -10.73 -3.88
C PRO A 142 4.08 -9.42 -3.44
N LEU A 143 3.29 -8.33 -3.45
CA LEU A 143 3.74 -6.98 -3.13
C LEU A 143 3.15 -6.45 -1.83
N TYR A 144 3.94 -5.66 -1.10
CA TYR A 144 3.43 -4.74 -0.09
C TYR A 144 2.75 -3.51 -0.72
N SER A 145 2.11 -2.68 0.11
CA SER A 145 1.42 -1.47 -0.36
C SER A 145 2.32 -0.54 -1.17
N VAL A 146 1.72 0.12 -2.16
CA VAL A 146 2.39 1.12 -2.99
C VAL A 146 2.74 2.34 -2.12
N GLN A 147 3.93 2.89 -2.31
CA GLN A 147 4.36 4.14 -1.70
C GLN A 147 4.80 5.14 -2.76
N LEU A 148 4.70 6.44 -2.45
CA LEU A 148 5.10 7.53 -3.32
C LEU A 148 6.19 8.35 -2.63
N SER A 149 7.32 8.56 -3.31
CA SER A 149 8.40 9.43 -2.83
C SER A 149 8.19 10.90 -3.25
N ASP A 150 8.92 11.82 -2.61
CA ASP A 150 8.79 13.27 -2.86
C ASP A 150 9.18 13.66 -4.31
N ASN A 151 10.01 12.85 -4.97
CA ASN A 151 10.37 13.03 -6.38
C ASN A 151 9.39 12.34 -7.36
N GLY A 152 8.23 11.88 -6.87
CA GLY A 152 7.15 11.33 -7.71
C GLY A 152 7.40 9.91 -8.22
N MET A 153 8.28 9.14 -7.57
CA MET A 153 8.51 7.73 -7.91
C MET A 153 7.61 6.84 -7.06
N LEU A 154 7.02 5.85 -7.72
CA LEU A 154 6.29 4.78 -7.06
C LEU A 154 7.31 3.74 -6.59
N VAL A 155 7.23 3.37 -5.32
CA VAL A 155 8.13 2.40 -4.70
C VAL A 155 7.31 1.23 -4.17
N PHE A 156 7.84 0.05 -4.41
CA PHE A 156 7.21 -1.22 -4.09
C PHE A 156 8.24 -2.16 -3.49
N ALA A 157 7.83 -2.89 -2.46
CA ALA A 157 8.61 -3.99 -1.92
C ALA A 157 7.90 -5.31 -2.25
N SER A 158 8.62 -6.21 -2.90
CA SER A 158 8.21 -7.59 -3.10
C SER A 158 8.54 -8.42 -1.88
N MET A 159 7.61 -9.27 -1.47
CA MET A 159 7.84 -10.27 -0.42
C MET A 159 8.90 -11.30 -0.83
N ASN A 160 9.32 -11.33 -2.11
CA ASN A 160 10.39 -12.17 -2.63
C ASN A 160 11.80 -11.56 -2.50
N GLY A 161 11.95 -10.40 -1.84
CA GLY A 161 13.28 -9.83 -1.56
C GLY A 161 13.74 -8.73 -2.50
N VAL A 162 12.84 -8.16 -3.29
CA VAL A 162 13.14 -7.11 -4.28
C VAL A 162 12.48 -5.80 -3.87
N LEU A 163 13.24 -4.71 -3.83
CA LEU A 163 12.72 -3.36 -3.83
C LEU A 163 12.79 -2.82 -5.25
N PHE A 164 11.71 -2.28 -5.78
CA PHE A 164 11.69 -1.71 -7.12
C PHE A 164 10.96 -0.36 -7.16
N ALA A 165 11.38 0.47 -8.11
CA ALA A 165 10.85 1.80 -8.33
C ALA A 165 10.37 1.93 -9.78
N MET A 166 9.24 2.62 -9.96
CA MET A 166 8.65 2.95 -11.24
C MET A 166 8.24 4.42 -11.25
N ASP A 167 8.13 5.04 -12.41
CA ASP A 167 7.46 6.33 -12.50
C ASP A 167 5.93 6.17 -12.42
N THR A 168 5.21 7.28 -12.31
CA THR A 168 3.74 7.23 -12.31
C THR A 168 3.17 6.77 -13.65
N ALA A 169 3.90 6.83 -14.77
CA ALA A 169 3.44 6.30 -16.06
C ALA A 169 3.56 4.76 -16.16
N GLY A 170 4.18 4.12 -15.16
CA GLY A 170 4.38 2.67 -15.09
C GLY A 170 5.63 2.21 -15.82
N ILE A 171 6.61 3.11 -16.00
CA ILE A 171 7.92 2.79 -16.56
C ILE A 171 8.84 2.36 -15.41
N PRO A 172 9.38 1.12 -15.43
CA PRO A 172 10.36 0.69 -14.44
C PRO A 172 11.62 1.56 -14.48
N LEU A 173 12.09 1.99 -13.32
CA LEU A 173 13.26 2.86 -13.17
C LEU A 173 14.45 2.09 -12.63
N ALA A 174 14.25 1.32 -11.55
CA ALA A 174 15.31 0.57 -10.89
C ALA A 174 14.75 -0.57 -10.04
N SER A 175 15.58 -1.58 -9.77
CA SER A 175 15.31 -2.62 -8.78
C SER A 175 16.59 -3.04 -8.08
N ILE A 176 16.47 -3.47 -6.83
CA ILE A 176 17.56 -4.03 -6.02
C ILE A 176 17.05 -5.25 -5.26
N SER A 177 17.93 -6.25 -5.09
CA SER A 177 17.68 -7.42 -4.24
C SER A 177 18.54 -7.34 -2.99
N PHE A 178 17.99 -7.72 -1.85
CA PHE A 178 18.71 -7.66 -0.57
C PHE A 178 19.44 -8.97 -0.25
N ASN A 179 20.40 -9.35 -1.09
CA ASN A 179 21.19 -10.56 -0.86
C ASN A 179 22.28 -10.32 0.19
N GLY A 180 22.59 -11.33 1.00
CA GLY A 180 23.60 -11.21 2.04
C GLY A 180 23.91 -12.52 2.74
N SER A 181 24.62 -12.41 3.87
CA SER A 181 24.94 -13.57 4.69
C SER A 181 24.85 -13.28 6.19
N VAL A 182 24.58 -14.34 6.95
CA VAL A 182 24.47 -14.35 8.41
C VAL A 182 25.21 -15.58 8.93
N GLU A 183 26.18 -15.38 9.83
CA GLU A 183 26.97 -16.47 10.43
C GLU A 183 27.46 -17.53 9.43
N ARG A 184 27.91 -17.08 8.24
CA ARG A 184 28.43 -17.90 7.11
C ARG A 184 27.37 -18.61 6.26
N PHE A 185 26.08 -18.41 6.53
CA PHE A 185 25.01 -18.85 5.63
C PHE A 185 24.69 -17.74 4.63
N ASN A 186 24.66 -18.08 3.35
CA ASN A 186 24.15 -17.19 2.31
C ASN A 186 22.63 -17.21 2.28
N GLY A 187 22.04 -16.10 1.87
CA GLY A 187 20.60 -15.93 1.83
C GLY A 187 20.18 -14.55 1.36
N SER A 188 18.90 -14.26 1.56
CA SER A 188 18.29 -12.98 1.21
C SER A 188 17.53 -12.41 2.39
N PHE A 189 17.52 -11.09 2.46
CA PHE A 189 16.71 -10.32 3.41
C PHE A 189 15.37 -10.00 2.75
N LEU A 190 14.33 -10.72 3.15
CA LEU A 190 12.99 -10.54 2.59
C LEU A 190 12.27 -9.42 3.34
N PRO A 191 11.66 -8.44 2.64
CA PRO A 191 10.80 -7.46 3.27
C PRO A 191 9.69 -8.14 4.09
N VAL A 192 9.45 -7.63 5.30
CA VAL A 192 8.40 -8.13 6.21
C VAL A 192 7.30 -7.11 6.46
N SER A 193 7.42 -5.91 5.87
CA SER A 193 6.44 -4.83 5.99
C SER A 193 6.44 -3.94 4.75
N THR A 194 5.37 -3.16 4.57
CA THR A 194 5.35 -2.02 3.65
C THR A 194 6.53 -1.10 3.94
N PRO A 195 7.28 -0.67 2.90
CA PRO A 195 8.38 0.28 3.09
C PRO A 195 7.83 1.63 3.54
N ILE A 196 8.64 2.40 4.27
CA ILE A 196 8.32 3.79 4.61
C ILE A 196 9.30 4.72 3.89
N ILE A 197 8.84 5.90 3.49
CA ILE A 197 9.63 6.87 2.74
C ILE A 197 9.69 8.18 3.52
N VAL A 198 10.89 8.74 3.63
CA VAL A 198 11.13 10.09 4.15
C VAL A 198 11.91 10.85 3.07
N GLY A 199 11.25 11.79 2.41
CA GLY A 199 11.83 12.50 1.27
C GLY A 199 12.04 11.55 0.09
N THR A 200 13.31 11.32 -0.23
CA THR A 200 13.76 10.40 -1.29
C THR A 200 14.43 9.13 -0.74
N ARG A 201 14.42 8.94 0.59
CA ARG A 201 15.00 7.76 1.24
C ARG A 201 13.91 6.78 1.65
N VAL A 202 14.06 5.55 1.19
CA VAL A 202 13.20 4.42 1.51
C VAL A 202 13.80 3.60 2.63
N TYR A 203 13.00 3.23 3.61
CA TYR A 203 13.37 2.33 4.68
C TYR A 203 12.57 1.02 4.57
N VAL A 204 13.27 -0.11 4.60
CA VAL A 204 12.68 -1.44 4.43
C VAL A 204 13.11 -2.32 5.58
N LEU A 205 12.14 -2.74 6.41
CA LEU A 205 12.37 -3.78 7.41
C LEU A 205 12.34 -5.13 6.73
N THR A 206 13.39 -5.93 6.99
CA THR A 206 13.61 -7.21 6.32
C THR A 206 13.99 -8.28 7.33
N GLU A 207 13.79 -9.54 6.96
CA GLU A 207 14.15 -10.73 7.71
C GLU A 207 15.01 -11.66 6.86
N PHE A 208 16.09 -12.19 7.44
CA PHE A 208 16.99 -13.11 6.75
C PHE A 208 16.34 -14.48 6.54
N ARG A 209 16.34 -14.93 5.29
CA ARG A 209 16.02 -16.29 4.89
C ARG A 209 17.25 -16.93 4.24
N PRO A 210 17.80 -18.02 4.81
CA PRO A 210 18.91 -18.74 4.21
C PRO A 210 18.51 -19.42 2.90
N GLU A 211 19.44 -19.54 1.96
CA GLU A 211 19.25 -20.29 0.70
C GLU A 211 19.12 -21.80 0.95
N GLU A 212 19.95 -22.32 1.85
CA GLU A 212 19.96 -23.74 2.22
C GLU A 212 19.17 -23.97 3.50
N ASP A 213 18.27 -24.95 3.47
CA ASP A 213 17.45 -25.33 4.62
C ASP A 213 18.10 -26.46 5.43
N THR A 214 19.12 -26.09 6.21
CA THR A 214 19.87 -27.01 7.10
C THR A 214 19.50 -26.80 8.57
N PRO A 215 19.66 -27.82 9.45
CA PRO A 215 19.44 -27.65 10.90
C PRO A 215 20.21 -26.48 11.50
N GLU A 216 21.42 -26.21 11.02
CA GLU A 216 22.26 -25.09 11.45
C GLU A 216 21.71 -23.75 10.98
N SER A 217 21.20 -23.65 9.76
CA SER A 217 20.60 -22.43 9.20
C SER A 217 19.28 -22.04 9.90
N ARG A 218 18.58 -23.00 10.52
CA ARG A 218 17.32 -22.79 11.25
C ARG A 218 17.51 -22.27 12.68
N LYS A 219 18.75 -22.09 13.14
CA LYS A 219 18.98 -21.58 14.49
C LYS A 219 18.40 -20.17 14.63
N PRO A 220 17.79 -19.79 15.77
CA PRO A 220 17.11 -18.49 15.94
C PRO A 220 18.00 -17.26 15.77
N ASN A 221 19.32 -17.41 15.88
CA ASN A 221 20.28 -16.33 15.63
C ASN A 221 20.59 -16.12 14.14
N ILE A 222 20.17 -17.06 13.27
CA ILE A 222 20.34 -17.02 11.82
C ILE A 222 18.98 -16.78 11.17
N LEU A 223 18.05 -17.73 11.33
CA LEU A 223 16.69 -17.62 10.84
C LEU A 223 15.94 -16.57 11.65
N GLY A 224 15.31 -15.61 10.97
CA GLY A 224 14.57 -14.55 11.65
C GLY A 224 15.41 -13.33 12.00
N MET A 225 16.70 -13.28 11.64
CA MET A 225 17.49 -12.08 11.88
C MET A 225 16.94 -10.91 11.06
N GLN A 226 16.57 -9.83 11.74
CA GLN A 226 16.02 -8.64 11.11
C GLN A 226 17.08 -7.59 10.79
N ARG A 227 16.92 -6.90 9.67
CA ARG A 227 17.70 -5.72 9.29
C ARG A 227 16.80 -4.63 8.73
N LEU A 228 17.14 -3.38 9.06
CA LEU A 228 16.55 -2.20 8.43
C LEU A 228 17.50 -1.72 7.33
N TYR A 229 17.04 -1.74 6.08
CA TYR A 229 17.76 -1.14 4.96
C TYR A 229 17.29 0.30 4.76
N ALA A 230 18.23 1.19 4.44
CA ALA A 230 17.97 2.55 3.99
C ALA A 230 18.48 2.68 2.55
N VAL A 231 17.60 3.04 1.62
CA VAL A 231 17.88 3.08 0.18
C VAL A 231 17.53 4.47 -0.32
N ASP A 232 18.53 5.17 -0.86
CA ASP A 232 18.31 6.46 -1.48
C ASP A 232 17.88 6.31 -2.93
N ILE A 233 16.85 7.05 -3.32
CA ILE A 233 16.34 7.08 -4.69
C ILE A 233 16.65 8.44 -5.30
N PHE A 234 17.47 8.45 -6.36
CA PHE A 234 17.82 9.65 -7.09
C PHE A 234 17.37 9.53 -8.55
N PRO A 235 16.91 10.64 -9.18
CA PRO A 235 16.72 10.66 -10.62
C PRO A 235 18.05 10.40 -11.33
N ALA A 236 18.00 9.69 -12.46
CA ALA A 236 19.21 9.32 -13.22
C ALA A 236 19.99 10.50 -13.82
N ASN A 237 19.46 11.72 -13.73
CA ASN A 237 20.07 12.94 -14.23
C ASN A 237 20.32 13.91 -13.07
N GLY A 238 21.55 13.88 -12.53
CA GLY A 238 22.13 14.89 -11.66
C GLY A 238 23.48 15.31 -12.24
#